data_AF-A0A8K0PFK7-F1
#
_entry.id   AF-A0A8K0PFK7-F1
#
_cell.length_a   1.000
_cell.length_b   1.000
_cell.length_c   1.000
_cell.angle_alpha   90.00
_cell.angle_beta   90.00
_cell.angle_gamma   90.00
#
_symmetry.space_group_name_H-M   'P 1'
#
loop_
_entity.id
_entity.type
_entity.pdbx_description
1 polymer ?
#
loop_
_entity_poly.entity_id
_entity_poly.type
_entity_poly.pdbx_seq_one_letter_code
_entity_poly.pdbx_strand_id
1 'polypeptide(L)'
;MHQELNTRQALKQLYVVPGNLRALISACGLMAAQQLSGFNTLMYYSATLFAIVGFKNPIAVGSVVAITNFLFGGVSLKWADKVGRRRILISTMWAMSVALAVVAVAFHFIPINLRTLELETDNAGWAGVLVLVMIVVFVAFYASGLSCIPWTANELLPMEVRAVGTMMITCTCWGMDIIISSTFLSMMKGMTPSGAFGFYAAINLLGWLFIIFFYPEVAGMPLEQVRMLFEDDFGVKKARTWRKDNAEWLKELRRHGAVLGA
;
A
#
# COMPACT_ATOMS: atom_id res chain seq x y z
N MET A 1 33.15 16.31 -1.96
CA MET A 1 32.78 16.87 -3.28
C MET A 1 31.95 15.81 -3.98
N HIS A 2 30.62 15.81 -3.77
CA HIS A 2 29.72 14.86 -4.44
C HIS A 2 29.64 15.27 -5.91
N GLN A 3 30.26 14.48 -6.77
CA GLN A 3 30.20 14.69 -8.21
C GLN A 3 28.76 14.37 -8.63
N GLU A 4 27.99 15.38 -9.05
CA GLU A 4 26.65 15.15 -9.56
C GLU A 4 26.75 14.24 -10.79
N LEU A 5 26.28 13.01 -10.62
CA LEU A 5 26.23 12.04 -11.71
C LEU A 5 25.25 12.54 -12.75
N ASN A 6 25.68 12.52 -14.01
CA ASN A 6 24.77 12.77 -15.12
C ASN A 6 23.64 11.72 -15.08
N THR A 7 22.40 12.08 -15.44
CA THR A 7 21.21 11.21 -15.35
C THR A 7 21.43 9.83 -15.95
N ARG A 8 22.15 9.73 -17.08
CA ARG A 8 22.51 8.44 -17.71
C ARG A 8 23.44 7.58 -16.84
N GLN A 9 24.38 8.21 -16.14
CA GLN A 9 25.31 7.53 -15.24
C GLN A 9 24.60 7.06 -13.97
N ALA A 10 23.73 7.90 -13.40
CA ALA A 10 22.88 7.52 -12.27
C ALA A 10 21.95 6.35 -12.62
N LEU A 11 21.34 6.36 -13.82
CA LEU A 11 20.53 5.25 -14.32
C LEU A 11 21.37 3.97 -14.46
N LYS A 12 22.57 4.07 -15.04
CA LYS A 12 23.47 2.92 -15.17
C LYS A 12 23.87 2.36 -13.80
N GLN A 13 24.21 3.22 -12.83
CA GLN A 13 24.55 2.80 -11.47
C GLN A 13 23.36 2.19 -10.73
N LEU A 14 22.13 2.62 -11.00
CA LEU A 14 20.93 2.08 -10.40
C LEU A 14 20.69 0.61 -10.80
N TYR A 15 20.93 0.26 -12.07
CA TYR A 15 20.71 -1.10 -12.57
C TYR A 15 21.94 -2.02 -12.49
N VAL A 16 23.15 -1.47 -12.58
CA VAL A 16 24.39 -2.27 -12.60
C VAL A 16 24.84 -2.64 -11.19
N VAL A 17 24.61 -1.78 -10.20
CA VAL A 17 24.99 -2.08 -8.82
C VAL A 17 23.89 -2.93 -8.16
N PRO A 18 24.18 -4.17 -7.74
CA PRO A 18 23.16 -5.10 -7.25
C PRO A 18 22.45 -4.59 -5.98
N GLY A 19 23.16 -3.88 -5.09
CA GLY A 19 22.55 -3.27 -3.91
C GLY A 19 21.52 -2.19 -4.26
N ASN A 20 21.84 -1.32 -5.22
CA ASN A 20 20.94 -0.26 -5.68
C ASN A 20 19.70 -0.86 -6.38
N LEU A 21 19.90 -1.90 -7.17
CA LEU A 21 18.82 -2.61 -7.85
C LEU A 21 17.88 -3.29 -6.85
N ARG A 22 18.40 -3.95 -5.81
CA ARG A 22 17.57 -4.55 -4.76
C ARG A 22 16.77 -3.49 -3.99
N ALA A 23 17.39 -2.36 -3.65
CA ALA A 23 16.70 -1.25 -3.00
C ALA A 23 15.59 -0.68 -3.90
N LEU A 24 15.86 -0.54 -5.20
CA LEU A 24 14.86 -0.14 -6.20
C LEU A 24 13.71 -1.14 -6.29
N ILE A 25 14.00 -2.45 -6.35
CA ILE A 25 12.98 -3.50 -6.38
C ILE A 25 12.10 -3.44 -5.13
N SER A 26 12.69 -3.28 -3.94
CA SER A 26 11.94 -3.11 -2.69
C SER A 26 11.05 -1.87 -2.71
N ALA A 27 11.55 -0.73 -3.19
CA ALA A 27 10.82 0.52 -3.21
C ALA A 27 9.70 0.54 -4.27
N CYS A 28 10.01 0.16 -5.52
CA CYS A 28 9.03 0.03 -6.59
C CYS A 28 8.01 -1.08 -6.30
N GLY A 29 8.44 -2.20 -5.72
CA GLY A 29 7.54 -3.28 -5.33
C GLY A 29 6.56 -2.89 -4.23
N LEU A 30 7.01 -2.10 -3.24
CA LEU A 30 6.12 -1.54 -2.22
C LEU A 30 5.11 -0.56 -2.84
N MET A 31 5.56 0.30 -3.75
CA MET A 31 4.69 1.23 -4.47
C MET A 31 3.68 0.49 -5.37
N ALA A 32 4.13 -0.55 -6.06
CA ALA A 32 3.24 -1.41 -6.84
C ALA A 32 2.20 -2.09 -5.93
N ALA A 33 2.61 -2.64 -4.78
CA ALA A 33 1.69 -3.24 -3.82
C ALA A 33 0.64 -2.24 -3.28
N GLN A 34 1.03 -0.97 -3.07
CA GLN A 34 0.10 0.10 -2.73
C GLN A 34 -0.96 0.30 -3.80
N GLN A 35 -0.57 0.46 -5.06
CA GLN A 35 -1.52 0.73 -6.14
C GLN A 35 -2.38 -0.50 -6.44
N LEU A 36 -1.74 -1.66 -6.56
CA LEU A 36 -2.37 -2.97 -6.80
C LEU A 36 -3.32 -3.41 -5.68
N SER A 37 -3.24 -2.80 -4.49
CA SER A 37 -4.25 -3.00 -3.44
C SER A 37 -5.67 -2.61 -3.85
N GLY A 38 -5.82 -1.76 -4.88
CA GLY A 38 -7.10 -1.34 -5.43
C GLY A 38 -7.71 -0.10 -4.76
N PHE A 39 -6.98 0.58 -3.86
CA PHE A 39 -7.51 1.73 -3.13
C PHE A 39 -7.95 2.90 -4.04
N ASN A 40 -7.12 3.34 -4.99
CA ASN A 40 -7.47 4.46 -5.86
C ASN A 40 -8.70 4.16 -6.70
N THR A 41 -8.76 2.96 -7.26
CA THR A 41 -9.91 2.45 -7.99
C THR A 41 -11.17 2.41 -7.12
N LEU A 42 -11.08 1.96 -5.88
CA LEU A 42 -12.19 1.98 -4.93
C LEU A 42 -12.66 3.41 -4.69
N MET A 43 -11.73 4.37 -4.55
CA MET A 43 -12.09 5.79 -4.40
C MET A 43 -12.82 6.33 -5.63
N TYR A 44 -12.29 6.07 -6.84
CA TYR A 44 -12.88 6.53 -8.10
C TYR A 44 -14.27 5.95 -8.36
N TYR A 45 -14.48 4.69 -8.01
CA TYR A 45 -15.74 3.97 -8.28
C TYR A 45 -16.59 3.73 -7.04
N SER A 46 -16.28 4.36 -5.89
CA SER A 46 -16.99 4.16 -4.61
C SER A 46 -18.49 4.37 -4.74
N ALA A 47 -18.91 5.50 -5.31
CA ALA A 47 -20.33 5.79 -5.55
C ALA A 47 -20.99 4.73 -6.45
N THR A 48 -20.32 4.31 -7.53
CA THR A 48 -20.84 3.28 -8.43
C THR A 48 -20.98 1.93 -7.72
N LEU A 49 -19.97 1.52 -6.93
CA LEU A 49 -20.01 0.29 -6.14
C LEU A 49 -21.16 0.29 -5.14
N PHE A 50 -21.37 1.39 -4.42
CA PHE A 50 -22.46 1.47 -3.45
C PHE A 50 -23.85 1.57 -4.10
N ALA A 51 -23.94 2.15 -5.29
CA ALA A 51 -25.17 2.09 -6.09
C ALA A 51 -25.51 0.64 -6.48
N ILE A 52 -24.51 -0.13 -6.94
CA ILE A 52 -24.67 -1.57 -7.29
C ILE A 52 -25.09 -2.40 -6.06
N VAL A 53 -24.65 -2.03 -4.87
CA VAL A 53 -25.00 -2.72 -3.61
C VAL A 53 -26.38 -2.32 -3.06
N GLY A 54 -26.98 -1.24 -3.57
CA GLY A 54 -28.38 -0.87 -3.29
C GLY A 54 -28.57 0.30 -2.35
N PHE A 55 -27.52 1.09 -2.17
CA PHE A 55 -27.63 2.30 -1.38
C PHE A 55 -28.28 3.43 -2.20
N LYS A 56 -29.43 3.91 -1.72
CA LYS A 56 -30.22 4.98 -2.35
C LYS A 56 -29.49 6.34 -2.43
N ASN A 57 -28.47 6.55 -1.60
CA ASN A 57 -27.62 7.75 -1.65
C ASN A 57 -26.13 7.38 -1.71
N PRO A 58 -25.60 7.06 -2.90
CA PRO A 58 -24.20 6.64 -3.04
C PRO A 58 -23.19 7.74 -2.69
N ILE A 59 -23.57 9.01 -2.84
CA ILE A 59 -22.72 10.17 -2.53
C ILE A 59 -22.47 10.26 -1.02
N ALA A 60 -23.50 10.04 -0.20
CA ALA A 60 -23.35 10.01 1.26
C ALA A 60 -22.37 8.92 1.69
N VAL A 61 -22.46 7.73 1.09
CA VAL A 61 -21.58 6.60 1.41
C VAL A 61 -20.14 6.86 0.95
N GLY A 62 -19.95 7.41 -0.24
CA GLY A 62 -18.62 7.86 -0.71
C GLY A 62 -17.99 8.90 0.20
N SER A 63 -18.80 9.80 0.77
CA SER A 63 -18.34 10.80 1.75
C SER A 63 -17.85 10.17 3.05
N VAL A 64 -18.54 9.14 3.56
CA VAL A 64 -18.10 8.37 4.75
C VAL A 64 -16.73 7.74 4.52
N VAL A 65 -16.51 7.16 3.34
CA VAL A 65 -15.22 6.57 2.95
C VAL A 65 -14.12 7.65 2.93
N ALA A 66 -14.39 8.80 2.31
CA ALA A 66 -13.42 9.90 2.24
C ALA A 66 -13.07 10.47 3.63
N ILE A 67 -14.05 10.66 4.51
CA ILE A 67 -13.85 11.11 5.89
C ILE A 67 -13.03 10.09 6.67
N THR A 68 -13.33 8.79 6.52
CA THR A 68 -12.57 7.72 7.16
C THR A 68 -11.10 7.76 6.72
N ASN A 69 -10.85 7.89 5.42
CA ASN A 69 -9.49 8.02 4.90
C ASN A 69 -8.75 9.22 5.50
N PHE A 70 -9.41 10.38 5.60
CA PHE A 70 -8.82 11.58 6.19
C PHE A 70 -8.46 11.40 7.67
N LEU A 71 -9.39 10.86 8.47
CA LEU A 71 -9.19 10.66 9.91
C LEU A 71 -8.08 9.64 10.19
N PHE A 72 -8.15 8.47 9.55
CA PHE A 72 -7.16 7.41 9.75
C PHE A 72 -5.79 7.77 9.15
N GLY A 73 -5.76 8.53 8.06
CA GLY A 73 -4.51 9.10 7.51
C GLY A 73 -3.83 10.04 8.51
N GLY A 74 -4.60 10.92 9.17
CA GLY A 74 -4.06 11.79 10.23
C GLY A 74 -3.51 11.01 11.44
N VAL A 75 -4.17 9.92 11.83
CA VAL A 75 -3.68 9.03 12.90
C VAL A 75 -2.40 8.29 12.47
N SER A 76 -2.35 7.85 11.20
CA SER A 76 -1.19 7.19 10.59
C SER A 76 0.10 7.99 10.77
N LEU A 77 0.05 9.29 10.46
CA LEU A 77 1.21 10.19 10.60
C LEU A 77 1.79 10.20 12.02
N LYS A 78 0.95 10.12 13.06
CA LYS A 78 1.43 10.08 14.45
C LYS A 78 1.94 8.71 14.89
N TRP A 79 1.44 7.63 14.29
CA TRP A 79 1.75 6.25 14.69
C TRP A 79 2.89 5.63 13.89
N ALA A 80 3.07 6.04 12.63
CA ALA A 80 4.06 5.53 11.69
C ALA A 80 5.47 5.53 12.29
N ASP A 81 5.85 6.63 12.92
CA ASP A 81 7.19 6.82 13.47
C ASP A 81 7.40 6.08 14.81
N LYS A 82 6.32 5.85 15.58
CA LYS A 82 6.40 5.18 16.89
C LYS A 82 6.47 3.65 16.80
N VAL A 83 5.62 3.05 15.97
CA VAL A 83 5.46 1.58 15.91
C VAL A 83 6.50 0.94 14.98
N GLY A 84 6.93 1.66 13.95
CA GLY A 84 7.85 1.17 12.91
C GLY A 84 7.10 0.77 11.65
N ARG A 85 7.65 1.18 10.51
CA ARG A 85 7.00 1.13 9.20
C ARG A 85 6.68 -0.29 8.76
N ARG A 86 7.59 -1.24 8.97
CA ARG A 86 7.41 -2.64 8.54
C ARG A 86 6.30 -3.35 9.31
N ARG A 87 6.17 -3.10 10.63
CA ARG A 87 5.13 -3.75 11.44
C ARG A 87 3.74 -3.25 11.06
N ILE A 88 3.61 -1.94 10.85
CA ILE A 88 2.36 -1.34 10.38
C ILE A 88 1.97 -1.97 9.05
N LEU A 89 2.85 -1.92 8.04
CA LEU A 89 2.58 -2.50 6.72
C LEU A 89 2.13 -3.97 6.76
N ILE A 90 2.82 -4.81 7.54
CA ILE A 90 2.46 -6.24 7.67
C ILE A 90 1.07 -6.39 8.30
N SER A 91 0.74 -5.60 9.33
CA SER A 91 -0.57 -5.69 10.00
C SER A 91 -1.71 -5.14 9.13
N THR A 92 -1.50 -4.00 8.48
CA THR A 92 -2.53 -3.32 7.70
C THR A 92 -2.83 -4.09 6.42
N MET A 93 -1.80 -4.60 5.73
CA MET A 93 -2.02 -5.27 4.46
C MET A 93 -2.64 -6.66 4.61
N TRP A 94 -2.36 -7.34 5.73
CA TRP A 94 -3.09 -8.55 6.09
C TRP A 94 -4.57 -8.26 6.36
N ALA A 95 -4.85 -7.23 7.17
CA ALA A 95 -6.23 -6.84 7.49
C ALA A 95 -7.02 -6.39 6.23
N MET A 96 -6.37 -5.68 5.31
CA MET A 96 -6.95 -5.32 4.02
C MET A 96 -7.28 -6.55 3.16
N SER A 97 -6.38 -7.53 3.08
CA SER A 97 -6.62 -8.78 2.33
C SER A 97 -7.82 -9.54 2.90
N VAL A 98 -7.92 -9.65 4.24
CA VAL A 98 -9.06 -10.27 4.91
C VAL A 98 -10.35 -9.50 4.65
N ALA A 99 -10.34 -8.17 4.75
CA ALA A 99 -11.51 -7.34 4.48
C ALA A 99 -12.03 -7.54 3.05
N LEU A 100 -11.15 -7.55 2.05
CA LEU A 100 -11.52 -7.79 0.66
C LEU A 100 -11.99 -9.23 0.42
N ALA A 101 -11.42 -10.22 1.10
CA ALA A 101 -11.91 -11.59 1.04
C ALA A 101 -13.34 -11.72 1.60
N VAL A 102 -13.63 -11.04 2.72
CA VAL A 102 -14.99 -10.99 3.27
C VAL A 102 -15.95 -10.27 2.33
N VAL A 103 -15.52 -9.17 1.69
CA VAL A 103 -16.30 -8.48 0.63
C VAL A 103 -16.60 -9.43 -0.53
N ALA A 104 -15.60 -10.18 -1.02
CA ALA A 104 -15.77 -11.13 -2.11
C ALA A 104 -16.81 -12.22 -1.76
N VAL A 105 -16.77 -12.75 -0.53
CA VAL A 105 -17.74 -13.73 -0.04
C VAL A 105 -19.12 -13.09 0.15
N ALA A 106 -19.19 -11.87 0.69
CA ALA A 106 -20.45 -11.15 0.87
C ALA A 106 -21.17 -10.93 -0.47
N PHE A 107 -20.42 -10.60 -1.54
CA PHE A 107 -20.96 -10.48 -2.90
C PHE A 107 -21.53 -11.78 -3.47
N HIS A 108 -21.12 -12.96 -2.98
CA HIS A 108 -21.71 -14.24 -3.38
C HIS A 108 -23.12 -14.43 -2.80
N PHE A 109 -23.39 -13.84 -1.62
CA PHE A 109 -24.69 -13.89 -0.96
C PHE A 109 -25.65 -12.78 -1.41
N ILE A 110 -25.21 -11.86 -2.28
CA ILE A 110 -26.06 -10.84 -2.88
C ILE A 110 -26.60 -11.39 -4.21
N PRO A 111 -27.92 -11.50 -4.41
CA PRO A 111 -28.49 -11.84 -5.71
C PRO A 111 -28.30 -10.65 -6.67
N ILE A 112 -27.17 -10.63 -7.38
CA ILE A 112 -26.84 -9.62 -8.39
C ILE A 112 -27.10 -10.21 -9.77
N ASN A 113 -27.90 -9.55 -10.60
CA ASN A 113 -28.02 -9.91 -12.00
C ASN A 113 -26.73 -9.56 -12.75
N LEU A 114 -25.95 -10.57 -13.13
CA LEU A 114 -24.65 -10.44 -13.80
C LEU A 114 -24.67 -9.60 -15.10
N ARG A 115 -25.85 -9.41 -15.71
CA ARG A 115 -26.02 -8.75 -17.01
C ARG A 115 -26.25 -7.24 -16.93
N THR A 116 -26.82 -6.74 -15.84
CA THR A 116 -27.17 -5.32 -15.66
C THR A 116 -26.53 -4.66 -14.45
N LEU A 117 -25.90 -5.41 -13.54
CA LEU A 117 -25.41 -4.89 -12.24
C LEU A 117 -26.53 -4.21 -11.43
N GLU A 118 -27.78 -4.62 -11.65
CA GLU A 118 -28.95 -4.15 -10.92
C GLU A 118 -29.38 -5.21 -9.90
N LEU A 119 -29.91 -4.73 -8.78
CA LEU A 119 -30.40 -5.57 -7.69
C LEU A 119 -31.82 -6.05 -8.01
N GLU A 120 -32.11 -7.31 -7.71
CA GLU A 120 -33.49 -7.82 -7.72
C GLU A 120 -34.30 -7.43 -6.47
N THR A 121 -33.68 -6.74 -5.51
CA THR A 121 -34.32 -6.38 -4.24
C THR A 121 -34.14 -4.91 -3.89
N ASP A 122 -35.21 -4.31 -3.38
CA ASP A 122 -35.40 -2.86 -3.21
C ASP A 122 -34.64 -2.27 -1.98
N ASN A 123 -33.85 -3.09 -1.28
CA ASN A 123 -33.07 -2.71 -0.10
C ASN A 123 -31.71 -3.42 -0.08
N ALA A 124 -30.65 -2.68 0.29
CA ALA A 124 -29.36 -3.27 0.68
C ALA A 124 -29.58 -4.18 1.91
N GLY A 125 -29.77 -5.48 1.67
CA GLY A 125 -29.89 -6.47 2.74
C GLY A 125 -28.62 -6.52 3.61
N TRP A 126 -28.60 -7.40 4.61
CA TRP A 126 -27.48 -7.57 5.54
C TRP A 126 -26.10 -7.69 4.83
N ALA A 127 -26.05 -8.31 3.65
CA ALA A 127 -24.84 -8.46 2.85
C ALA A 127 -24.31 -7.13 2.28
N GLY A 128 -25.19 -6.19 1.90
CA GLY A 128 -24.77 -4.87 1.41
C GLY A 128 -24.20 -3.98 2.52
N VAL A 129 -24.80 -4.06 3.71
CA VAL A 129 -24.24 -3.40 4.91
C VAL A 129 -22.88 -4.01 5.27
N LEU A 130 -22.72 -5.33 5.17
CA LEU A 130 -21.45 -5.99 5.40
C LEU A 130 -20.36 -5.53 4.42
N VAL A 131 -20.68 -5.43 3.12
CA VAL A 131 -19.76 -4.87 2.10
C VAL A 131 -19.33 -3.45 2.47
N LEU A 132 -20.28 -2.60 2.86
CA LEU A 132 -19.99 -1.24 3.29
C LEU A 132 -19.02 -1.20 4.48
N VAL A 133 -19.33 -1.92 5.56
CA VAL A 133 -18.50 -1.95 6.76
C VAL A 133 -17.10 -2.44 6.42
N MET A 134 -16.97 -3.50 5.62
CA MET A 134 -15.67 -4.04 5.25
C MET A 134 -14.87 -3.13 4.32
N ILE A 135 -15.52 -2.36 3.43
CA ILE A 135 -14.85 -1.33 2.63
C ILE A 135 -14.33 -0.19 3.52
N VAL A 136 -15.12 0.25 4.50
CA VAL A 136 -14.68 1.27 5.48
C VAL A 136 -13.48 0.76 6.28
N VAL A 137 -13.52 -0.51 6.71
CA VAL A 137 -12.40 -1.18 7.39
C VAL A 137 -11.15 -1.24 6.49
N PHE A 138 -11.31 -1.63 5.22
CA PHE A 138 -10.23 -1.63 4.24
C PHE A 138 -9.59 -0.25 4.09
N VAL A 139 -10.41 0.80 3.96
CA VAL A 139 -9.96 2.19 3.83
C VAL A 139 -9.22 2.65 5.09
N ALA A 140 -9.73 2.32 6.27
CA ALA A 140 -9.08 2.64 7.54
C ALA A 140 -7.69 2.01 7.65
N PHE A 141 -7.57 0.72 7.31
CA PHE A 141 -6.27 0.03 7.33
C PHE A 141 -5.31 0.55 6.25
N TYR A 142 -5.80 0.81 5.04
CA TYR A 142 -4.99 1.45 3.99
C TYR A 142 -4.44 2.81 4.46
N ALA A 143 -5.33 3.68 4.96
CA ALA A 143 -4.98 5.01 5.42
C ALA A 143 -3.99 4.98 6.58
N SER A 144 -4.06 3.96 7.45
CA SER A 144 -3.17 3.79 8.61
C SER A 144 -1.75 3.29 8.28
N GLY A 145 -1.49 2.86 7.04
CA GLY A 145 -0.18 2.28 6.70
C GLY A 145 0.30 2.61 5.29
N LEU A 146 -0.41 2.11 4.28
CA LEU A 146 0.04 2.21 2.88
C LEU A 146 -0.08 3.64 2.32
N SER A 147 -0.82 4.54 2.96
CA SER A 147 -0.98 5.92 2.50
C SER A 147 0.34 6.71 2.43
N CYS A 148 1.19 6.61 3.47
CA CYS A 148 2.39 7.43 3.59
C CYS A 148 3.69 6.62 3.42
N ILE A 149 3.73 5.38 3.90
CA ILE A 149 4.97 4.60 3.99
C ILE A 149 5.63 4.35 2.63
N PRO A 150 4.91 3.97 1.55
CA PRO A 150 5.53 3.75 0.24
C PRO A 150 6.17 5.01 -0.36
N TRP A 151 5.64 6.20 -0.06
CA TRP A 151 6.24 7.46 -0.50
C TRP A 151 7.58 7.77 0.19
N THR A 152 7.80 7.19 1.38
CA THR A 152 9.08 7.26 2.09
C THR A 152 10.08 6.18 1.64
N ALA A 153 9.73 5.33 0.67
CA ALA A 153 10.61 4.26 0.20
C ALA A 153 11.84 4.76 -0.58
N ASN A 154 11.85 6.05 -0.97
CA ASN A 154 13.03 6.69 -1.55
C ASN A 154 14.23 6.76 -0.58
N GLU A 155 14.01 6.63 0.73
CA GLU A 155 15.05 6.54 1.75
C GLU A 155 15.92 5.29 1.60
N LEU A 156 15.39 4.22 0.97
CA LEU A 156 16.15 3.01 0.66
C LEU A 156 17.24 3.26 -0.39
N LEU A 157 17.09 4.33 -1.18
CA LEU A 157 17.99 4.64 -2.28
C LEU A 157 19.18 5.49 -1.80
N PRO A 158 20.41 5.15 -2.23
CA PRO A 158 21.58 6.00 -2.02
C PRO A 158 21.38 7.38 -2.64
N MET A 159 21.94 8.41 -2.01
CA MET A 159 21.78 9.81 -2.40
C MET A 159 22.10 10.05 -3.89
N GLU A 160 23.12 9.37 -4.40
CA GLU A 160 23.66 9.50 -5.76
C GLU A 160 22.66 9.07 -6.84
N VAL A 161 21.76 8.13 -6.53
CA VAL A 161 20.77 7.58 -7.47
C VAL A 161 19.33 7.87 -7.03
N ARG A 162 19.14 8.53 -5.89
CA ARG A 162 17.82 8.77 -5.27
C ARG A 162 16.86 9.50 -6.17
N ALA A 163 17.31 10.53 -6.89
CA ALA A 163 16.45 11.29 -7.81
C ALA A 163 15.89 10.39 -8.92
N VAL A 164 16.74 9.62 -9.60
CA VAL A 164 16.34 8.70 -10.67
C VAL A 164 15.50 7.55 -10.14
N GLY A 165 15.83 6.98 -8.97
CA GLY A 165 15.02 5.93 -8.37
C GLY A 165 13.66 6.45 -7.90
N THR A 166 13.55 7.68 -7.39
CA THR A 166 12.26 8.30 -7.03
C THR A 166 11.38 8.53 -8.26
N MET A 167 11.98 8.90 -9.39
CA MET A 167 11.29 8.96 -10.68
C MET A 167 10.72 7.57 -11.05
N MET A 168 11.51 6.50 -10.94
CA MET A 168 11.04 5.13 -11.23
C MET A 168 9.93 4.66 -10.28
N ILE A 169 10.02 5.00 -8.99
CA ILE A 169 8.95 4.73 -8.01
C ILE A 169 7.66 5.44 -8.44
N THR A 170 7.76 6.71 -8.82
CA THR A 170 6.61 7.52 -9.26
C THR A 170 6.02 6.99 -10.57
N CYS A 171 6.84 6.59 -11.54
CA CYS A 171 6.39 5.93 -12.76
C CYS A 171 5.66 4.62 -12.46
N THR A 172 6.15 3.84 -11.48
CA THR A 172 5.49 2.60 -11.03
C THR A 172 4.13 2.91 -10.40
N CYS A 173 4.06 3.97 -9.58
CA CYS A 173 2.84 4.43 -8.94
C CYS A 173 1.73 4.72 -9.97
N TRP A 174 1.99 5.63 -10.90
CA TRP A 174 1.00 6.04 -11.90
C TRP A 174 0.76 4.97 -12.96
N GLY A 175 1.79 4.22 -13.35
CA GLY A 175 1.67 3.11 -14.30
C GLY A 175 0.73 2.03 -13.79
N MET A 176 0.89 1.61 -12.53
CA MET A 176 -0.01 0.64 -11.91
C MET A 176 -1.42 1.23 -11.70
N ASP A 177 -1.53 2.51 -11.33
CA ASP A 177 -2.84 3.17 -11.15
C ASP A 177 -3.69 3.12 -12.43
N ILE A 178 -3.06 3.45 -13.57
CA ILE A 178 -3.72 3.43 -14.89
C ILE A 178 -4.19 2.02 -15.22
N ILE A 179 -3.32 1.01 -15.03
CA ILE A 179 -3.64 -0.39 -15.31
C ILE A 179 -4.86 -0.83 -14.51
N ILE A 180 -4.86 -0.58 -13.20
CA ILE A 180 -5.92 -1.09 -12.32
C ILE A 180 -7.21 -0.31 -12.54
N SER A 181 -7.14 1.01 -12.61
CA SER A 181 -8.33 1.85 -12.76
C SER A 181 -9.03 1.63 -14.10
N SER A 182 -8.28 1.37 -15.18
CA SER A 182 -8.86 1.03 -16.49
C SER A 182 -9.43 -0.39 -16.57
N THR A 183 -8.85 -1.35 -15.84
CA THR A 183 -9.25 -2.76 -15.90
C THR A 183 -10.36 -3.13 -14.91
N PHE A 184 -10.53 -2.36 -13.83
CA PHE A 184 -11.46 -2.67 -12.74
C PHE A 184 -12.89 -2.94 -13.20
N LEU A 185 -13.48 -1.99 -13.94
CA LEU A 185 -14.89 -2.10 -14.33
C LEU A 185 -15.11 -3.25 -15.33
N SER A 186 -14.13 -3.48 -16.21
CA SER A 186 -14.10 -4.62 -17.14
C SER A 186 -14.01 -5.94 -16.39
N MET A 187 -13.19 -6.01 -15.33
CA MET A 187 -13.06 -7.19 -14.47
C MET A 187 -14.33 -7.45 -13.66
N MET A 188 -14.96 -6.41 -13.11
CA MET A 188 -16.25 -6.50 -12.40
C MET A 188 -17.35 -7.10 -13.29
N LYS A 189 -17.40 -6.70 -14.58
CA LYS A 189 -18.37 -7.23 -15.55
C LYS A 189 -18.01 -8.64 -16.05
N GLY A 190 -16.73 -8.94 -16.22
CA GLY A 190 -16.27 -10.23 -16.79
C GLY A 190 -16.17 -11.38 -15.79
N MET A 191 -15.72 -11.12 -14.56
CA MET A 191 -15.46 -12.14 -13.53
C MET A 191 -16.48 -12.14 -12.39
N THR A 192 -17.47 -11.25 -12.43
CA THR A 192 -18.39 -10.87 -11.34
C THR A 192 -17.74 -10.01 -10.23
N PRO A 193 -18.53 -9.25 -9.45
CA PRO A 193 -18.01 -8.50 -8.31
C PRO A 193 -17.27 -9.38 -7.30
N SER A 194 -17.80 -10.57 -7.00
CA SER A 194 -17.15 -11.51 -6.09
C SER A 194 -15.76 -11.93 -6.59
N GLY A 195 -15.64 -12.28 -7.88
CA GLY A 195 -14.36 -12.64 -8.50
C GLY A 195 -13.36 -11.47 -8.54
N ALA A 196 -13.82 -10.26 -8.85
CA ALA A 196 -12.99 -9.06 -8.88
C ALA A 196 -12.39 -8.74 -7.50
N PHE A 197 -13.22 -8.69 -6.45
CA PHE A 197 -12.75 -8.44 -5.08
C PHE A 197 -11.87 -9.57 -4.54
N GLY A 198 -12.17 -10.83 -4.91
CA GLY A 198 -11.31 -11.98 -4.59
C GLY A 198 -9.93 -11.89 -5.24
N PHE A 199 -9.85 -11.41 -6.49
CA PHE A 199 -8.59 -11.14 -7.17
C PHE A 199 -7.77 -10.07 -6.45
N TYR A 200 -8.38 -8.95 -6.04
CA TYR A 200 -7.68 -7.93 -5.24
C TYR A 200 -7.26 -8.46 -3.86
N ALA A 201 -8.05 -9.33 -3.23
CA ALA A 201 -7.67 -9.96 -1.97
C ALA A 201 -6.39 -10.81 -2.13
N ALA A 202 -6.30 -11.58 -3.23
CA ALA A 202 -5.13 -12.39 -3.56
C ALA A 202 -3.89 -11.52 -3.87
N ILE A 203 -4.06 -10.45 -4.65
CA ILE A 203 -2.98 -9.49 -4.91
C ILE A 203 -2.49 -8.84 -3.63
N ASN A 204 -3.39 -8.42 -2.74
CA ASN A 204 -3.00 -7.86 -1.44
C ASN A 204 -2.23 -8.88 -0.59
N LEU A 205 -2.61 -10.16 -0.64
CA LEU A 205 -1.89 -11.23 0.03
C LEU A 205 -0.49 -11.44 -0.56
N LEU A 206 -0.34 -11.38 -1.89
CA LEU A 206 0.97 -11.46 -2.56
C LEU A 206 1.85 -10.26 -2.18
N GLY A 207 1.28 -9.06 -2.16
CA GLY A 207 1.97 -7.89 -1.63
C GLY A 207 2.41 -8.13 -0.17
N TRP A 208 1.56 -8.75 0.65
CA TRP A 208 1.86 -8.95 2.07
C TRP A 208 3.04 -9.88 2.26
N LEU A 209 3.10 -10.95 1.46
CA LEU A 209 4.28 -11.81 1.36
C LEU A 209 5.50 -11.01 0.87
N PHE A 210 5.33 -10.14 -0.14
CA PHE A 210 6.41 -9.30 -0.64
C PHE A 210 7.01 -8.42 0.47
N ILE A 211 6.19 -7.76 1.28
CA ILE A 211 6.65 -6.92 2.40
C ILE A 211 7.39 -7.76 3.46
N ILE A 212 6.94 -8.99 3.72
CA ILE A 212 7.60 -9.87 4.69
C ILE A 212 9.03 -10.21 4.23
N PHE A 213 9.22 -10.55 2.96
CA PHE A 213 10.49 -11.08 2.44
C PHE A 213 11.44 -10.01 1.87
N PHE A 214 10.92 -8.93 1.30
CA PHE A 214 11.69 -7.98 0.50
C PHE A 214 11.74 -6.55 1.07
N TYR A 215 10.94 -6.22 2.09
CA TYR A 215 10.95 -4.89 2.70
C TYR A 215 11.67 -4.89 4.07
N PRO A 216 12.91 -4.36 4.15
CA PRO A 216 13.61 -4.22 5.41
C PRO A 216 13.11 -3.01 6.21
N GLU A 217 13.22 -3.10 7.53
CA GLU A 217 12.86 -2.00 8.42
C GLU A 217 14.06 -1.06 8.58
N VAL A 218 13.95 0.13 7.98
CA VAL A 218 15.01 1.15 7.98
C VAL A 218 14.73 2.33 8.93
N ALA A 219 13.58 2.32 9.61
CA ALA A 219 13.19 3.44 10.47
C ALA A 219 14.18 3.66 11.63
N GLY A 220 14.81 4.83 11.62
CA GLY A 220 15.80 5.26 12.60
C GLY A 220 17.24 4.86 12.27
N MET A 221 17.51 4.27 11.11
CA MET A 221 18.86 3.89 10.69
C MET A 221 19.54 5.04 9.93
N PRO A 222 20.84 5.33 10.16
CA PRO A 222 21.57 6.30 9.35
C PRO A 222 21.67 5.84 7.90
N LEU A 223 21.60 6.79 6.96
CA LEU A 223 21.59 6.52 5.50
C LEU A 223 22.73 5.63 5.03
N GLU A 224 23.91 5.78 5.62
CA GLU A 224 25.10 4.98 5.27
C GLU A 224 24.88 3.47 5.56
N GLN A 225 24.20 3.15 6.66
CA GLN A 225 23.90 1.76 7.02
C GLN A 225 22.75 1.17 6.19
N VAL A 226 21.81 2.02 5.75
CA VAL A 226 20.76 1.60 4.81
C VAL A 226 21.37 1.10 3.49
N ARG A 227 22.49 1.69 3.04
CA ARG A 227 23.22 1.24 1.85
C ARG A 227 23.82 -0.16 2.04
N MET A 228 24.47 -0.41 3.18
CA MET A 228 25.08 -1.71 3.52
C MET A 228 24.04 -2.84 3.65
N LEU A 229 22.77 -2.47 3.85
CA LEU A 229 21.67 -3.41 4.03
C LEU A 229 21.42 -4.25 2.79
N PHE A 230 21.60 -3.65 1.61
CA PHE A 230 21.26 -4.25 0.31
C PHE A 230 22.45 -4.93 -0.40
N GLU A 231 23.66 -4.88 0.16
CA GLU A 231 24.88 -5.40 -0.48
C GLU A 231 24.82 -6.91 -0.74
N ASP A 232 24.35 -7.70 0.23
CA ASP A 232 24.34 -9.17 0.13
C ASP A 232 22.96 -9.75 -0.19
N ASP A 233 21.89 -9.11 0.29
CA ASP A 233 20.49 -9.58 0.17
C ASP A 233 19.52 -8.38 0.27
N PHE A 234 18.21 -8.60 0.31
CA PHE A 234 17.18 -7.58 0.61
C PHE A 234 17.22 -7.07 2.06
N GLY A 235 18.16 -7.57 2.87
CA GLY A 235 18.53 -6.97 4.15
C GLY A 235 17.50 -7.09 5.27
N VAL A 236 16.40 -7.83 5.09
CA VAL A 236 15.35 -8.00 6.11
C VAL A 236 15.91 -8.57 7.41
N LYS A 237 16.77 -9.60 7.33
CA LYS A 237 17.41 -10.20 8.51
C LYS A 237 18.43 -9.25 9.13
N LYS A 238 19.28 -8.61 8.32
CA LYS A 238 20.30 -7.64 8.75
C LYS A 238 19.66 -6.45 9.49
N ALA A 239 18.57 -5.90 8.96
CA ALA A 239 17.80 -4.82 9.60
C ALA A 239 17.27 -5.25 10.97
N ARG A 240 16.77 -6.48 11.07
CA ARG A 240 16.25 -7.02 12.33
C ARG A 240 17.35 -7.18 13.38
N THR A 241 18.52 -7.69 12.99
CA THR A 241 19.68 -7.81 13.89
C THR A 241 20.15 -6.43 14.35
N TRP A 242 20.35 -5.51 13.41
CA TRP A 242 20.78 -4.15 13.72
C TRP A 242 19.86 -3.44 14.71
N ARG A 243 18.53 -3.56 14.55
CA ARG A 243 17.57 -2.96 15.51
C ARG A 243 17.62 -3.61 16.90
N LYS A 244 17.96 -4.89 17.00
CA LYS A 244 18.14 -5.55 18.31
C LYS A 244 19.38 -5.00 19.01
N ASP A 245 20.47 -4.87 18.27
CA ASP A 245 21.75 -4.41 18.80
C ASP A 245 21.69 -2.93 19.20
N ASN A 246 20.89 -2.13 18.49
CA ASN A 246 20.73 -0.69 18.72
C ASN A 246 19.42 -0.33 19.46
N ALA A 247 18.80 -1.28 20.18
CA ALA A 247 17.49 -1.09 20.79
C ALA A 247 17.46 0.06 21.82
N GLU A 248 18.51 0.19 22.65
CA GLU A 248 18.60 1.26 23.65
C GLU A 248 18.82 2.63 23.00
N TRP A 249 19.68 2.71 21.99
CA TRP A 249 19.90 3.93 21.21
C TRP A 249 18.61 4.40 20.51
N LEU A 250 17.84 3.46 19.94
CA LEU A 250 16.53 3.77 19.36
C LEU A 250 15.51 4.25 20.41
N LYS A 251 15.55 3.74 21.65
CA LYS A 251 14.70 4.24 22.75
C LYS A 251 15.09 5.64 23.18
N GLU A 252 16.38 5.97 23.15
CA GLU A 252 16.90 7.28 23.53
C GLU A 252 16.56 8.33 22.47
N LEU A 253 16.73 8.01 21.19
CA LEU A 253 16.27 8.84 20.08
C LEU A 253 14.77 9.18 20.17
N ARG A 254 13.95 8.18 20.52
CA ARG A 254 12.50 8.37 20.71
C ARG A 254 12.17 9.26 21.91
N ARG A 255 12.98 9.23 22.98
CA ARG A 255 12.80 10.06 24.18
C ARG A 255 13.10 11.52 23.91
N HIS A 256 14.10 11.81 23.06
CA HIS A 256 14.48 13.18 22.74
C HIS A 256 13.58 13.85 21.69
N GLY A 257 12.51 13.19 21.24
CA GLY A 257 11.59 13.77 20.25
C GLY A 257 12.29 14.16 18.95
N ALA A 258 13.49 13.62 18.70
CA ALA A 258 14.18 13.77 17.44
C ALA A 258 13.33 13.03 16.40
N VAL A 259 12.42 13.79 15.80
CA VAL A 259 11.85 13.49 14.50
C VAL A 259 13.07 13.36 13.62
N LEU A 260 13.47 12.12 13.33
CA LEU A 260 14.42 11.83 12.27
C LEU A 260 13.68 12.09 10.96
N GLY A 261 13.42 13.38 10.71
CA GLY A 261 13.23 13.90 9.38
C GLY A 261 14.59 13.93 8.73
N ALA A 262 14.72 13.17 7.64
CA ALA A 262 15.51 13.63 6.51
C ALA A 262 14.96 14.99 6.03
#